data_AF-A0A7T1IB22-F1
#
_entry.id   AF-A0A7T1IB22-F1
#
_cell.length_a   1.000
_cell.length_b   1.000
_cell.length_c   1.000
_cell.angle_alpha   90.00
_cell.angle_beta   90.00
_cell.angle_gamma   90.00
#
_symmetry.space_group_name_H-M   'P 1'
#
loop_
_entity.id
_entity.type
_entity.pdbx_description
1 polymer ?
#
loop_
_entity_poly.entity_id
_entity_poly.type
_entity_poly.pdbx_seq_one_letter_code
_entity_poly.pdbx_strand_id
1 'polypeptide(L)'
;MLGWLASLVGLLGLDLGQLSWLALAAALVGRTVLQTGLFIVGHDAMHGVLLTRGGKWNDRIGALALACYAALPYGPCRRNHRSHHQAPASAEDPDFHADPHAGVWGWYGRFMAGYLTPWQMTRLLGGWVLLALLASAFSPTGWINVLLFCTLPLLLSSLQLFLVGTYLPHRGQRLPLCRARPESLNLPSWLSLLACFHFGYHREHHERPDLAWFELPAEHRRRPPSWSDDLAAA
;
A
#
# COMPACT_ATOMS: atom_id res chain seq x y z
N MET A 1 7.69 -11.70 -0.23
CA MET A 1 8.55 -11.65 0.98
C MET A 1 9.99 -12.10 0.70
N LEU A 2 10.24 -13.34 0.25
CA LEU A 2 11.61 -13.79 -0.07
C LEU A 2 12.30 -12.91 -1.11
N GLY A 3 11.63 -12.56 -2.21
CA GLY A 3 12.18 -11.63 -3.20
C GLY A 3 12.46 -10.23 -2.65
N TRP A 4 11.67 -9.75 -1.69
CA TRP A 4 11.94 -8.49 -1.00
C TRP A 4 13.20 -8.59 -0.14
N LEU A 5 13.39 -9.68 0.60
CA LEU A 5 14.59 -9.88 1.42
C LEU A 5 15.83 -10.03 0.54
N ALA A 6 15.77 -10.86 -0.50
CA ALA A 6 16.87 -11.08 -1.43
C ALA A 6 17.28 -9.79 -2.14
N SER A 7 16.33 -9.01 -2.65
CA SER A 7 16.62 -7.71 -3.27
C SER A 7 17.17 -6.69 -2.28
N LEU A 8 16.68 -6.67 -1.03
CA LEU A 8 17.22 -5.80 0.01
C LEU A 8 18.70 -6.11 0.27
N VAL A 9 19.00 -7.38 0.57
CA VAL A 9 20.37 -7.82 0.89
C VAL A 9 21.30 -7.59 -0.29
N GLY A 10 20.88 -7.98 -1.49
CA GLY A 10 21.68 -7.82 -2.71
C GLY A 10 21.99 -6.34 -3.01
N LEU A 11 20.98 -5.48 -3.01
CA LEU A 11 21.16 -4.08 -3.39
C LEU A 11 21.91 -3.25 -2.33
N LEU A 12 21.79 -3.58 -1.04
CA LEU A 12 22.56 -2.88 -0.01
C LEU A 12 24.05 -3.18 -0.07
N GLY A 13 24.45 -4.36 -0.56
CA GLY A 13 25.85 -4.75 -0.72
C GLY A 13 26.52 -4.28 -2.02
N LEU A 14 25.76 -3.66 -2.94
CA LEU A 14 26.31 -3.23 -4.23
C LEU A 14 26.98 -1.85 -4.14
N ASP A 15 28.00 -1.66 -4.98
CA ASP A 15 28.58 -0.36 -5.27
C ASP A 15 27.80 0.27 -6.44
N LEU A 16 27.13 1.39 -6.17
CA LEU A 16 26.28 2.06 -7.17
C LEU A 16 27.07 2.56 -8.37
N GLY A 17 28.38 2.83 -8.22
CA GLY A 17 29.24 3.29 -9.32
C GLY A 17 29.38 2.26 -10.45
N GLN A 18 29.05 1.00 -10.19
CA GLN A 18 29.15 -0.10 -11.16
C GLN A 18 27.84 -0.35 -11.91
N LEU A 19 26.75 0.34 -11.53
CA LEU A 19 25.43 0.15 -12.12
C LEU A 19 25.12 1.27 -13.12
N SER A 20 24.51 0.92 -14.25
CA SER A 20 23.94 1.91 -15.16
C SER A 20 22.72 2.58 -14.53
N TRP A 21 22.39 3.80 -14.97
CA TRP A 21 21.20 4.50 -14.50
C TRP A 21 19.90 3.70 -14.75
N LEU A 22 19.84 2.93 -15.85
CA LEU A 22 18.72 2.03 -16.15
C LEU A 22 18.61 0.90 -15.12
N ALA A 23 19.74 0.30 -14.72
CA ALA A 23 19.75 -0.73 -13.69
C ALA A 23 19.31 -0.18 -12.32
N LEU A 24 19.75 1.04 -11.97
CA LEU A 24 19.32 1.73 -10.76
C LEU A 24 17.81 2.02 -10.77
N ALA A 25 17.29 2.54 -11.88
CA ALA A 25 15.87 2.82 -12.04
C ALA A 25 15.04 1.53 -11.96
N ALA A 26 15.46 0.45 -12.64
CA ALA A 26 14.80 -0.84 -12.59
C ALA A 26 14.82 -1.44 -11.17
N ALA A 27 15.95 -1.34 -10.46
CA ALA A 27 16.06 -1.78 -9.08
C ALA A 27 15.13 -0.97 -8.15
N LEU A 28 15.07 0.35 -8.30
CA LEU A 28 14.16 1.21 -7.53
C LEU A 28 12.69 0.86 -7.77
N VAL A 29 12.29 0.69 -9.03
CA VAL A 29 10.91 0.30 -9.40
C VAL A 29 10.60 -1.09 -8.84
N GLY A 30 11.49 -2.07 -9.04
CA GLY A 30 11.32 -3.42 -8.51
C GLY A 30 11.21 -3.43 -6.98
N ARG A 31 12.02 -2.62 -6.29
CA ARG A 31 11.95 -2.45 -4.83
C ARG A 31 10.62 -1.82 -4.41
N THR A 32 10.14 -0.81 -5.13
CA THR A 32 8.83 -0.21 -4.86
C THR A 32 7.71 -1.24 -5.02
N VAL A 33 7.69 -2.01 -6.10
CA VAL A 33 6.68 -3.07 -6.32
C VAL A 33 6.72 -4.13 -5.22
N LEU A 34 7.91 -4.59 -4.82
CA LEU A 34 8.08 -5.57 -3.74
C LEU A 34 7.67 -4.99 -2.39
N GLN A 35 7.93 -3.71 -2.16
CA GLN A 35 7.54 -2.98 -0.95
C GLN A 35 6.01 -2.87 -0.86
N THR A 36 5.34 -2.42 -1.93
CA THR A 36 3.88 -2.39 -2.01
C THR A 36 3.30 -3.79 -1.80
N GLY A 37 3.89 -4.81 -2.44
CA GLY A 37 3.48 -6.20 -2.29
C GLY A 37 3.53 -6.71 -0.84
N LEU A 38 4.44 -6.22 0.02
CA LEU A 38 4.41 -6.55 1.46
C LEU A 38 3.14 -6.02 2.13
N PHE A 39 2.74 -4.79 1.82
CA PHE A 39 1.49 -4.23 2.35
C PHE A 39 0.28 -5.01 1.85
N ILE A 40 0.23 -5.36 0.56
CA ILE A 40 -0.85 -6.18 -0.02
C ILE A 40 -0.97 -7.53 0.69
N VAL A 41 0.15 -8.21 0.96
CA VAL A 41 0.14 -9.45 1.77
C VAL A 41 -0.39 -9.18 3.18
N GLY A 42 0.07 -8.10 3.81
CA GLY A 42 -0.42 -7.68 5.13
C GLY A 42 -1.92 -7.42 5.15
N HIS A 43 -2.45 -6.79 4.12
CA HIS A 43 -3.86 -6.48 3.93
C HIS A 43 -4.71 -7.74 3.70
N ASP A 44 -4.33 -8.61 2.76
CA ASP A 44 -5.06 -9.84 2.48
C ASP A 44 -5.05 -10.78 3.71
N ALA A 45 -4.00 -10.71 4.54
CA ALA A 45 -4.00 -11.38 5.84
C ALA A 45 -5.09 -10.85 6.79
N MET A 46 -5.35 -9.53 6.80
CA MET A 46 -6.39 -8.92 7.65
C MET A 46 -7.79 -9.44 7.32
N HIS A 47 -8.03 -9.73 6.04
CA HIS A 47 -9.24 -10.37 5.52
C HIS A 47 -9.22 -11.90 5.66
N GLY A 48 -8.07 -12.49 5.95
CA GLY A 48 -7.91 -13.92 6.13
C GLY A 48 -7.88 -14.72 4.83
N VAL A 49 -7.64 -14.06 3.69
CA VAL A 49 -7.73 -14.68 2.35
C VAL A 49 -6.41 -15.26 1.85
N LEU A 50 -5.27 -14.99 2.49
CA LEU A 50 -3.98 -15.59 2.11
C LEU A 50 -4.00 -17.13 2.19
N LEU A 51 -4.61 -17.65 3.26
CA LEU A 51 -4.77 -19.08 3.51
C LEU A 51 -6.22 -19.32 3.97
N THR A 52 -7.03 -19.96 3.12
CA THR A 52 -8.47 -20.20 3.29
C THR A 52 -8.85 -20.94 4.58
N ARG A 53 -7.91 -21.64 5.23
CA ARG A 53 -8.07 -22.26 6.56
C ARG A 53 -6.94 -21.88 7.54
N GLY A 54 -6.23 -20.80 7.24
CA GLY A 54 -4.99 -20.43 7.91
C GLY A 54 -5.17 -19.84 9.31
N GLY A 55 -6.34 -19.26 9.62
CA GLY A 55 -6.64 -18.64 10.91
C GLY A 55 -5.46 -17.77 11.41
N LYS A 56 -4.83 -18.20 12.51
CA LYS A 56 -3.64 -17.57 13.12
C LYS A 56 -2.43 -17.38 12.19
N TRP A 57 -2.30 -18.20 11.14
CA TRP A 57 -1.19 -18.10 10.20
C TRP A 57 -1.33 -16.90 9.26
N ASN A 58 -2.55 -16.51 8.90
CA ASN A 58 -2.78 -15.25 8.17
C ASN A 58 -2.26 -14.09 9.02
N ASP A 59 -2.69 -14.01 10.28
CA ASP A 59 -2.26 -12.95 11.19
C ASP A 59 -0.73 -12.90 11.40
N ARG A 60 -0.07 -14.07 11.51
CA ARG A 60 1.40 -14.14 11.65
C ARG A 60 2.13 -13.68 10.40
N ILE A 61 1.71 -14.15 9.22
CA ILE A 61 2.31 -13.78 7.94
C ILE A 61 2.08 -12.29 7.68
N GLY A 62 0.86 -11.80 7.92
CA GLY A 62 0.52 -10.39 7.80
C GLY A 62 1.31 -9.51 8.76
N ALA A 63 1.50 -9.94 10.00
CA ALA A 63 2.34 -9.22 10.96
C ALA A 63 3.80 -9.16 10.54
N LEU A 64 4.35 -10.26 10.01
CA LEU A 64 5.71 -10.24 9.46
C LEU A 64 5.81 -9.32 8.23
N ALA A 65 4.83 -9.38 7.32
CA ALA A 65 4.81 -8.55 6.13
C ALA A 65 4.74 -7.05 6.46
N LEU A 66 3.86 -6.64 7.38
CA LEU A 66 3.75 -5.26 7.85
C LEU A 66 4.95 -4.79 8.68
N ALA A 67 5.57 -5.70 9.44
CA ALA A 67 6.82 -5.41 10.13
C ALA A 67 7.96 -5.14 9.14
N CYS A 68 8.10 -5.96 8.08
CA CYS A 68 9.05 -5.73 7.00
C CYS A 68 8.72 -4.48 6.18
N TYR A 69 7.43 -4.15 6.05
CA TYR A 69 6.99 -2.99 5.28
C TYR A 69 7.50 -1.68 5.91
N ALA A 70 7.06 -1.36 7.13
CA ALA A 70 7.45 -0.12 7.79
C ALA A 70 7.43 -0.24 9.32
N ALA A 71 7.72 -1.43 9.85
CA ALA A 71 7.57 -1.75 11.26
C ALA A 71 6.14 -1.49 11.79
N LEU A 72 5.13 -1.68 10.93
CA LEU A 72 3.73 -1.41 11.27
C LEU A 72 3.17 -2.55 12.14
N PRO A 73 2.45 -2.22 13.23
CA PRO A 73 1.81 -3.22 14.06
C PRO A 73 0.51 -3.70 13.41
N TYR A 74 0.42 -5.02 13.21
CA TYR A 74 -0.70 -5.65 12.53
C TYR A 74 -2.06 -5.41 13.20
N GLY A 75 -2.14 -5.50 14.53
CA GLY A 75 -3.40 -5.33 15.25
C GLY A 75 -4.08 -3.98 14.99
N PRO A 76 -3.41 -2.84 15.23
CA PRO A 76 -3.91 -1.52 14.86
C PRO A 76 -4.28 -1.39 13.38
N CYS A 77 -3.42 -1.81 12.45
CA CYS A 77 -3.73 -1.75 11.02
C CYS A 77 -5.01 -2.53 10.68
N ARG A 78 -5.18 -3.75 11.20
CA ARG A 78 -6.38 -4.57 11.02
C ARG A 78 -7.64 -3.92 11.59
N ARG A 79 -7.54 -3.21 12.73
CA ARG A 79 -8.67 -2.48 13.31
C ARG A 79 -9.06 -1.29 12.46
N ASN A 80 -8.09 -0.49 12.02
CA ASN A 80 -8.33 0.66 11.16
C ASN A 80 -8.98 0.21 9.85
N HIS A 81 -8.42 -0.81 9.22
CA HIS A 81 -8.97 -1.39 7.98
C HIS A 81 -10.40 -1.89 8.16
N ARG A 82 -10.70 -2.56 9.28
CA ARG A 82 -12.09 -2.97 9.58
C ARG A 82 -13.01 -1.76 9.75
N SER A 83 -12.58 -0.70 10.44
CA SER A 83 -13.38 0.53 10.57
C SER A 83 -13.65 1.17 9.20
N HIS A 84 -12.65 1.19 8.32
CA HIS A 84 -12.78 1.64 6.94
C HIS A 84 -13.87 0.86 6.17
N HIS A 85 -13.91 -0.47 6.29
CA HIS A 85 -14.98 -1.28 5.68
C HIS A 85 -16.36 -1.08 6.31
N GLN A 86 -16.43 -0.82 7.61
CA GLN A 86 -17.69 -0.71 8.34
C GLN A 86 -18.42 0.61 8.07
N ALA A 87 -17.66 1.70 7.91
CA ALA A 87 -18.23 3.03 7.73
C ALA A 87 -17.39 3.83 6.71
N PRO A 88 -17.30 3.41 5.44
CA PRO A 88 -16.45 4.07 4.45
C PRO A 88 -16.90 5.52 4.21
N ALA A 89 -15.93 6.41 4.04
CA ALA A 89 -16.13 7.85 3.83
C ALA A 89 -17.01 8.55 4.88
N SER A 90 -16.94 8.07 6.11
CA SER A 90 -17.60 8.68 7.28
C SER A 90 -16.57 9.39 8.17
N ALA A 91 -17.05 9.99 9.28
CA ALA A 91 -16.15 10.54 10.29
C ALA A 91 -15.37 9.43 11.04
N GLU A 92 -15.91 8.21 11.05
CA GLU A 92 -15.34 7.03 11.69
C GLU A 92 -14.33 6.29 10.80
N ASP A 93 -14.25 6.63 9.52
CA ASP A 93 -13.28 6.07 8.58
C ASP A 93 -11.88 6.68 8.83
N PRO A 94 -10.89 5.89 9.30
CA PRO A 94 -9.55 6.39 9.54
C PRO A 94 -8.84 6.85 8.26
N ASP A 95 -9.28 6.35 7.10
CA ASP A 95 -8.68 6.61 5.80
C ASP A 95 -9.35 7.78 5.09
N PHE A 96 -10.45 8.31 5.62
CA PHE A 96 -11.18 9.43 5.03
C PHE A 96 -10.81 10.79 5.64
N HIS A 97 -10.74 11.81 4.78
CA HIS A 97 -10.57 13.20 5.19
C HIS A 97 -11.83 13.99 4.81
N ALA A 98 -12.65 14.30 5.81
CA ALA A 98 -13.92 14.98 5.62
C ALA A 98 -13.79 16.45 5.19
N ASP A 99 -12.68 17.12 5.54
CA ASP A 99 -12.46 18.51 5.12
C ASP A 99 -12.23 18.61 3.60
N PRO A 100 -13.11 19.32 2.86
CA PRO A 100 -12.96 19.49 1.42
C PRO A 100 -11.72 20.32 1.04
N HIS A 101 -11.19 21.15 1.95
CA HIS A 101 -10.08 22.07 1.69
C HIS A 101 -8.69 21.51 1.96
N ALA A 102 -8.58 20.33 2.60
CA ALA A 102 -7.28 19.72 2.94
C ALA A 102 -6.40 19.36 1.73
N GLY A 103 -6.99 19.29 0.53
CA GLY A 103 -6.31 18.85 -0.69
C GLY A 103 -5.79 17.42 -0.59
N VAL A 104 -4.99 16.99 -1.58
CA VAL A 104 -4.40 15.63 -1.59
C VAL A 104 -3.32 15.45 -0.51
N TRP A 105 -2.52 16.49 -0.25
CA TRP A 105 -1.40 16.42 0.68
C TRP A 105 -1.81 16.47 2.15
N GLY A 106 -2.82 17.29 2.50
CA GLY A 106 -3.38 17.28 3.86
C GLY A 106 -4.05 15.95 4.18
N TRP A 107 -4.73 15.36 3.19
CA TRP A 107 -5.28 14.00 3.33
C TRP A 107 -4.19 12.95 3.51
N TYR A 108 -3.12 12.99 2.69
CA TYR A 108 -1.99 12.09 2.86
C TYR A 108 -1.37 12.21 4.26
N GLY A 109 -1.20 13.44 4.78
CA GLY A 109 -0.72 13.68 6.14
C GLY A 109 -1.60 13.02 7.22
N ARG A 110 -2.92 13.21 7.15
CA ARG A 110 -3.87 12.55 8.06
C ARG A 110 -3.83 11.02 7.96
N PHE A 111 -3.80 10.50 6.73
CA PHE A 111 -3.68 9.07 6.48
C PHE A 111 -2.42 8.51 7.15
N MET A 112 -1.25 9.11 6.89
CA MET A 112 0.00 8.67 7.51
C MET A 112 -0.03 8.77 9.03
N ALA A 113 -0.63 9.82 9.60
CA ALA A 113 -0.78 9.97 11.06
C ALA A 113 -1.67 8.90 11.70
N GLY A 114 -2.61 8.31 10.96
CA GLY A 114 -3.44 7.20 11.41
C GLY A 114 -2.69 5.86 11.53
N TYR A 115 -1.54 5.73 10.84
CA TYR A 115 -0.77 4.47 10.78
C TYR A 115 0.65 4.57 11.33
N LEU A 116 1.24 5.76 11.39
CA LEU A 116 2.60 6.02 11.90
C LEU A 116 2.57 6.97 13.09
N THR A 117 2.66 6.40 14.28
CA THR A 117 2.92 7.15 15.52
C THR A 117 4.36 7.67 15.55
N PRO A 118 4.66 8.71 16.36
CA PRO A 118 6.03 9.19 16.54
C PRO A 118 7.00 8.07 16.94
N TRP A 119 6.56 7.13 17.79
CA TRP A 119 7.37 5.98 18.21
C TRP A 119 7.67 5.01 17.05
N GLN A 120 6.69 4.73 16.18
CA GLN A 120 6.91 3.90 15.00
C GLN A 120 7.86 4.58 14.01
N MET A 121 7.71 5.90 13.83
CA MET A 121 8.62 6.69 13.02
C MET A 121 10.05 6.62 13.55
N THR A 122 10.26 6.79 14.85
CA THR A 122 11.60 6.66 15.47
C THR A 122 12.20 5.27 15.25
N ARG A 123 11.41 4.20 15.39
CA ARG A 123 11.87 2.83 15.14
C ARG A 123 12.25 2.59 13.69
N LEU A 124 11.46 3.12 12.75
CA LEU A 124 11.73 3.02 11.32
C LEU A 124 13.03 3.76 10.95
N LEU A 125 13.16 5.01 11.39
CA LEU A 125 14.35 5.83 11.14
C LEU A 125 15.61 5.21 11.78
N GLY A 126 15.50 4.74 13.03
CA GLY A 126 16.59 4.05 13.71
C GLY A 126 17.00 2.75 13.00
N GLY A 127 16.03 2.00 12.46
CA GLY A 127 16.28 0.82 11.64
C GLY A 127 17.03 1.13 10.35
N TRP A 128 16.69 2.23 9.67
CA TRP A 128 17.44 2.68 8.48
C TRP A 128 18.84 3.17 8.81
N VAL A 129 19.03 3.90 9.92
CA VAL A 129 20.38 4.29 10.37
C VAL A 129 21.22 3.03 10.63
N LEU A 130 20.69 2.04 11.33
CA LEU A 130 21.40 0.78 11.56
C LEU A 130 21.73 0.07 10.24
N LEU A 131 20.77 -0.03 9.32
CA LEU A 131 21.01 -0.62 8.00
C LEU A 131 22.07 0.16 7.21
N ALA A 132 22.11 1.48 7.31
CA ALA A 132 23.07 2.31 6.59
C ALA A 132 24.49 2.13 7.14
N LEU A 133 24.63 2.02 8.47
CA LEU A 133 25.89 1.70 9.12
C LEU A 133 26.39 0.30 8.71
N LEU A 134 25.51 -0.70 8.70
CA LEU A 134 25.84 -2.05 8.25
C LEU A 134 26.21 -2.09 6.77
N ALA A 135 25.43 -1.43 5.90
CA ALA A 135 25.71 -1.37 4.46
C ALA A 135 27.04 -0.66 4.18
N SER A 136 27.38 0.38 4.96
CA SER A 136 28.65 1.11 4.83
C SER A 136 29.88 0.26 5.18
N ALA A 137 29.71 -0.87 5.87
CA ALA A 137 30.78 -1.83 6.10
C ALA A 137 31.12 -2.67 4.85
N PHE A 138 30.21 -2.74 3.86
CA PHE A 138 30.37 -3.56 2.65
C PHE A 138 30.41 -2.74 1.36
N SER A 139 29.85 -1.53 1.36
CA SER A 139 29.79 -0.66 0.19
C SER A 139 30.06 0.80 0.57
N PRO A 140 30.92 1.53 -0.18
CA PRO A 140 31.18 2.94 0.08
C PRO A 140 29.94 3.82 -0.09
N THR A 141 28.92 3.33 -0.83
CA THR A 141 27.64 4.03 -1.04
C THR A 141 26.55 3.57 -0.07
N GLY A 142 26.88 2.87 1.03
CA GLY A 142 25.91 2.23 1.94
C GLY A 142 24.75 3.12 2.40
N TRP A 143 25.01 4.39 2.76
CA TRP A 143 23.96 5.36 3.09
C TRP A 143 23.03 5.65 1.92
N ILE A 144 23.59 5.84 0.73
CA ILE A 144 22.82 6.11 -0.49
C ILE A 144 22.01 4.85 -0.86
N ASN A 145 22.56 3.66 -0.70
CA ASN A 145 21.86 2.40 -0.93
C ASN A 145 20.60 2.29 -0.07
N VAL A 146 20.68 2.65 1.21
CA VAL A 146 19.51 2.65 2.12
C VAL A 146 18.48 3.71 1.69
N LEU A 147 18.91 4.93 1.38
CA LEU A 147 18.00 5.97 0.91
C LEU A 147 17.27 5.54 -0.38
N LEU A 148 18.02 4.97 -1.33
CA LEU A 148 17.52 4.61 -2.66
C LEU A 148 16.71 3.31 -2.67
N PHE A 149 17.04 2.31 -1.85
CA PHE A 149 16.44 0.97 -1.92
C PHE A 149 15.63 0.56 -0.67
N CYS A 150 15.58 1.41 0.36
CA CYS A 150 14.70 1.25 1.51
C CYS A 150 13.75 2.45 1.66
N THR A 151 14.29 3.67 1.80
CA THR A 151 13.49 4.86 2.10
C THR A 151 12.62 5.27 0.93
N LEU A 152 13.20 5.48 -0.25
CA LEU A 152 12.46 5.93 -1.43
C LEU A 152 11.39 4.92 -1.87
N PRO A 153 11.65 3.59 -1.94
CA PRO A 153 10.61 2.60 -2.22
C PRO A 153 9.46 2.62 -1.22
N LEU A 154 9.74 2.82 0.08
CA LEU A 154 8.67 2.91 1.07
C LEU A 154 7.81 4.15 0.85
N LEU A 155 8.42 5.31 0.58
CA LEU A 155 7.67 6.55 0.30
C LEU A 155 6.84 6.44 -0.97
N LEU A 156 7.40 5.88 -2.04
CA LEU A 156 6.68 5.66 -3.30
C LEU A 156 5.55 4.66 -3.11
N SER A 157 5.79 3.57 -2.37
CA SER A 157 4.76 2.59 -2.02
C SER A 157 3.65 3.18 -1.18
N SER A 158 3.94 4.01 -0.16
CA SER A 158 2.91 4.61 0.68
C SER A 158 2.07 5.63 -0.09
N LEU A 159 2.69 6.43 -0.96
CA LEU A 159 1.98 7.32 -1.88
C LEU A 159 1.12 6.53 -2.86
N GLN A 160 1.62 5.43 -3.41
CA GLN A 160 0.89 4.55 -4.32
C GLN A 160 -0.37 3.97 -3.64
N LEU A 161 -0.22 3.39 -2.45
CA LEU A 161 -1.32 2.84 -1.66
C LEU A 161 -2.35 3.92 -1.32
N PHE A 162 -1.90 5.09 -0.85
CA PHE A 162 -2.78 6.19 -0.54
C PHE A 162 -3.54 6.68 -1.78
N LEU A 163 -2.87 6.94 -2.90
CA LEU A 163 -3.50 7.50 -4.08
C LEU A 163 -4.52 6.52 -4.67
N VAL A 164 -4.12 5.27 -4.87
CA VAL A 164 -4.91 4.26 -5.60
C VAL A 164 -5.92 3.56 -4.70
N GLY A 165 -5.56 3.27 -3.45
CA GLY A 165 -6.39 2.54 -2.50
C GLY A 165 -7.20 3.41 -1.53
N THR A 166 -7.01 4.74 -1.53
CA THR A 166 -7.70 5.62 -0.58
C THR A 166 -8.23 6.89 -1.24
N TYR A 167 -7.35 7.77 -1.73
CA TYR A 167 -7.73 9.09 -2.20
C TYR A 167 -8.65 9.05 -3.42
N LEU A 168 -8.23 8.37 -4.50
CA LEU A 168 -9.03 8.35 -5.73
C LEU A 168 -10.37 7.62 -5.56
N PRO A 169 -10.45 6.46 -4.85
CA PRO A 169 -11.72 5.79 -4.58
C PRO A 169 -12.72 6.59 -3.73
N HIS A 170 -12.25 7.53 -2.89
CA HIS A 170 -13.09 8.24 -1.92
C HIS A 170 -13.24 9.75 -2.16
N ARG A 171 -12.46 10.37 -3.05
CA ARG A 171 -12.50 11.83 -3.29
C ARG A 171 -13.87 12.36 -3.72
N GLY A 172 -14.68 11.53 -4.40
CA GLY A 172 -16.02 11.89 -4.88
C GLY A 172 -17.11 11.86 -3.80
N GLN A 173 -16.83 11.32 -2.62
CA GLN A 173 -17.82 11.07 -1.55
C GLN A 173 -17.91 12.23 -0.54
N ARG A 174 -17.42 13.41 -0.92
CA ARG A 174 -17.48 14.62 -0.11
C ARG A 174 -18.93 15.16 -0.13
N LEU A 175 -19.50 15.37 1.06
CA LEU A 175 -20.90 15.79 1.31
C LEU A 175 -21.36 17.04 0.50
N PRO A 176 -22.68 17.19 0.24
CA PRO A 176 -23.79 16.38 0.75
C PRO A 176 -24.29 15.30 -0.23
N LEU A 177 -23.49 14.92 -1.23
CA LEU A 177 -23.92 13.98 -2.27
C LEU A 177 -23.66 12.51 -1.87
N CYS A 178 -24.60 11.96 -1.09
CA CYS A 178 -25.30 10.68 -1.26
C CYS A 178 -24.60 9.44 -1.87
N ARG A 179 -23.29 9.21 -1.67
CA ARG A 179 -22.69 7.88 -1.87
C ARG A 179 -21.75 7.53 -0.73
N ALA A 180 -22.26 6.82 0.26
CA ALA A 180 -21.44 6.20 1.31
C ALA A 180 -20.70 4.95 0.81
N ARG A 181 -20.31 4.90 -0.48
CA ARG A 181 -19.71 3.71 -1.10
C ARG A 181 -18.46 4.06 -1.90
N PRO A 182 -17.34 3.34 -1.68
CA PRO A 182 -16.12 3.45 -2.47
C PRO A 182 -16.38 3.27 -3.97
N GLU A 183 -15.68 4.04 -4.79
CA GLU A 183 -15.68 3.90 -6.24
C GLU A 183 -14.44 3.14 -6.71
N SER A 184 -14.59 2.33 -7.75
CA SER A 184 -13.47 1.66 -8.40
C SER A 184 -12.91 2.52 -9.51
N LEU A 185 -11.60 2.46 -9.70
CA LEU A 185 -10.93 3.08 -10.83
C LEU A 185 -11.23 2.29 -12.11
N ASN A 186 -11.63 3.00 -13.17
CA ASN A 186 -11.83 2.41 -14.50
C ASN A 186 -10.49 2.18 -15.22
N LEU A 187 -9.68 1.26 -14.68
CA LEU A 187 -8.40 0.87 -15.25
C LEU A 187 -8.50 -0.52 -15.89
N PRO A 188 -7.89 -0.76 -17.06
CA PRO A 188 -7.73 -2.12 -17.56
C PRO A 188 -6.86 -2.94 -16.60
N SER A 189 -7.09 -4.26 -16.54
CA SER A 189 -6.49 -5.10 -15.49
C SER A 189 -4.96 -5.01 -15.43
N TRP A 190 -4.27 -5.01 -16.57
CA TRP A 190 -2.80 -4.90 -16.58
C TRP A 190 -2.30 -3.58 -15.95
N LEU A 191 -3.01 -2.47 -16.17
CA LEU A 191 -2.64 -1.17 -15.60
C LEU A 191 -3.01 -1.12 -14.13
N SER A 192 -4.13 -1.71 -13.75
CA SER A 192 -4.56 -1.84 -12.35
C SER A 192 -3.56 -2.65 -11.51
N LEU A 193 -2.94 -3.69 -12.10
CA LEU A 193 -1.85 -4.46 -11.48
C LEU A 193 -0.64 -3.55 -11.19
N LEU A 194 -0.18 -2.82 -12.21
CA LEU A 194 0.96 -1.92 -12.10
C LEU A 194 0.68 -0.72 -11.18
N ALA A 195 -0.57 -0.25 -11.18
CA ALA A 195 -1.00 0.89 -10.40
C ALA A 195 -0.97 0.59 -8.90
N CYS A 196 -1.50 -0.54 -8.44
CA CYS A 196 -1.40 -0.97 -7.04
C CYS A 196 -1.99 -2.38 -6.80
N PHE A 197 -1.50 -3.43 -7.47
CA PHE A 197 -1.99 -4.80 -7.24
C PHE A 197 -3.52 -4.91 -7.25
N HIS A 198 -4.18 -4.23 -8.18
CA HIS A 198 -5.64 -4.20 -8.30
C HIS A 198 -6.45 -3.54 -7.18
N PHE A 199 -5.81 -2.88 -6.20
CA PHE A 199 -6.52 -2.10 -5.17
C PHE A 199 -7.43 -1.01 -5.73
N GLY A 200 -7.17 -0.54 -6.96
CA GLY A 200 -8.07 0.39 -7.65
C GLY A 200 -9.48 -0.17 -7.86
N TYR A 201 -9.68 -1.49 -7.86
CA TYR A 201 -11.00 -2.13 -7.84
C TYR A 201 -11.59 -2.13 -6.41
N HIS A 202 -11.65 -0.93 -5.81
CA HIS A 202 -11.92 -0.73 -4.39
C HIS A 202 -13.38 -1.03 -4.01
N ARG A 203 -14.33 -0.77 -4.91
CA ARG A 203 -15.73 -1.15 -4.70
C ARG A 203 -15.89 -2.66 -4.64
N GLU A 204 -15.25 -3.39 -5.56
CA GLU A 204 -15.25 -4.86 -5.55
C GLU A 204 -14.66 -5.38 -4.24
N HIS A 205 -13.55 -4.79 -3.81
CA HIS A 205 -12.89 -5.12 -2.56
C HIS A 205 -13.81 -4.96 -1.34
N HIS A 206 -14.54 -3.84 -1.24
CA HIS A 206 -15.47 -3.59 -0.13
C HIS A 206 -16.67 -4.53 -0.11
N GLU A 207 -17.19 -4.91 -1.27
CA GLU A 207 -18.35 -5.80 -1.37
C GLU A 207 -17.99 -7.28 -1.24
N ARG A 208 -16.77 -7.64 -1.64
CA ARG A 208 -16.26 -9.01 -1.64
C ARG A 208 -14.91 -9.08 -0.91
N PRO A 209 -14.90 -8.82 0.42
CA PRO A 209 -13.67 -8.90 1.22
C PRO A 209 -13.12 -10.33 1.33
N ASP A 210 -13.89 -11.34 0.89
CA ASP A 210 -13.48 -12.73 0.79
C ASP A 210 -12.56 -13.02 -0.41
N LEU A 211 -12.36 -12.06 -1.32
CA LEU A 211 -11.49 -12.18 -2.47
C LEU A 211 -10.08 -11.64 -2.18
N ALA A 212 -9.07 -12.35 -2.67
CA ALA A 212 -7.71 -11.85 -2.71
C ALA A 212 -7.52 -10.80 -3.81
N TRP A 213 -6.47 -9.99 -3.70
CA TRP A 213 -6.21 -8.87 -4.62
C TRP A 213 -6.21 -9.28 -6.11
N PHE A 214 -5.74 -10.48 -6.44
CA PHE A 214 -5.64 -10.98 -7.82
C PHE A 214 -6.98 -11.46 -8.40
N GLU A 215 -8.01 -11.61 -7.57
CA GLU A 215 -9.35 -12.05 -7.98
C GLU A 215 -10.27 -10.87 -8.31
N LEU A 216 -9.98 -9.68 -7.77
CA LEU A 216 -10.76 -8.44 -7.98
C LEU A 216 -11.02 -8.10 -9.46
N PRO A 217 -10.07 -8.26 -10.41
CA PRO A 217 -10.33 -7.96 -11.81
C PRO A 217 -11.41 -8.87 -12.43
N ALA A 218 -11.51 -10.12 -11.97
CA ALA A 218 -12.53 -11.04 -12.45
C ALA A 218 -13.90 -10.65 -11.91
N GLU A 219 -13.98 -10.23 -10.65
CA GLU A 219 -15.21 -9.69 -10.05
C GLU A 219 -15.67 -8.42 -10.76
N HIS A 220 -14.74 -7.50 -11.05
CA HIS A 220 -15.03 -6.27 -11.78
C HIS A 220 -15.68 -6.55 -13.15
N ARG A 221 -15.18 -7.54 -13.91
CA ARG A 221 -15.74 -7.93 -15.21
C ARG A 221 -17.11 -8.61 -15.13
N ARG A 222 -17.44 -9.25 -14.01
CA ARG A 222 -18.73 -9.92 -13.82
C ARG A 222 -19.86 -8.94 -13.53
N ARG A 223 -19.53 -7.72 -13.12
CA ARG A 223 -20.52 -6.71 -12.79
C ARG A 223 -21.16 -6.15 -14.06
N PRO A 224 -22.50 -6.06 -14.11
CA PRO A 224 -23.14 -5.28 -15.14
C PRO A 224 -22.73 -3.80 -14.99
N PRO A 225 -22.66 -3.03 -16.10
CA PRO A 225 -22.47 -1.59 -16.03
C PRO A 225 -23.47 -1.00 -15.05
N SER A 226 -23.03 -0.18 -14.10
CA SER A 226 -23.98 0.54 -13.26
C SER A 226 -24.55 1.70 -14.08
N TRP A 227 -25.82 2.06 -13.86
CA TRP A 227 -26.49 3.20 -14.52
C TRP A 227 -25.70 4.53 -14.44
N SER A 228 -24.77 4.65 -13.50
CA SER A 228 -23.88 5.81 -13.37
C SER A 228 -22.61 5.76 -14.20
N ASP A 229 -22.18 4.58 -14.65
CA ASP A 229 -21.01 4.44 -15.53
C ASP A 229 -21.34 4.96 -16.95
N ASP A 230 -22.59 4.82 -17.39
CA ASP A 230 -23.08 5.31 -18.69
C ASP A 230 -23.14 6.85 -18.79
N LEU A 231 -23.37 7.55 -17.66
CA LEU A 231 -23.42 9.03 -17.64
C LEU A 231 -22.03 9.67 -17.59
N ALA A 232 -20.99 8.94 -17.17
CA ALA A 232 -19.61 9.43 -17.17
C ALA A 232 -18.89 9.19 -18.52
N ALA A 233 -19.47 8.34 -19.38
CA ALA A 233 -18.96 8.01 -20.70
C ALA A 233 -19.70 8.75 -21.85
N ALA A 234 -20.72 9.56 -21.52
CA ALA A 234 -21.47 10.43 -22.42
C ALA A 234 -21.04 11.91 -22.25
#